data_AF-A0A6S6ZMJ3-F1
#
_entry.id   AF-A0A6S6ZMJ3-F1
#
_cell.length_a   1.000
_cell.length_b   1.000
_cell.length_c   1.000
_cell.angle_alpha   90.00
_cell.angle_beta   90.00
_cell.angle_gamma   90.00
#
_symmetry.space_group_name_H-M   'P 1'
#
loop_
_entity.id
_entity.type
_entity.pdbx_description
1 polymer ?
#
loop_
_entity_poly.entity_id
_entity_poly.type
_entity_poly.pdbx_seq_one_letter_code
_entity_poly.pdbx_strand_id
1 'polypeptide(L)'
;MTARARNRRILVQRRSGSVDDAGQPLDEWVDVGPLWAGIANETGLGAIRSSLQGNVSSSIARYSLEVSFEAARALGIIEGMRVLHDGDVFEVKGITRDFRDRRKAFVICQQGGSDG
;
A
#
# COMPACT_ATOMS: atom_id res chain seq x y z
N MET A 1 -11.82 13.98 -13.56
CA MET A 1 -10.47 13.82 -12.96
C MET A 1 -9.44 14.14 -14.03
N THR A 2 -8.72 15.24 -13.88
CA THR A 2 -7.70 15.75 -14.81
C THR A 2 -6.34 15.05 -14.61
N ALA A 3 -5.46 15.18 -15.60
CA ALA A 3 -4.26 14.40 -15.89
C ALA A 3 -3.12 14.35 -14.84
N ARG A 4 -3.37 14.64 -13.56
CA ARG A 4 -2.31 14.66 -12.53
C ARG A 4 -2.57 13.78 -11.31
N ALA A 5 -3.51 12.83 -11.40
CA ALA A 5 -3.91 12.01 -10.26
C ALA A 5 -2.77 11.16 -9.67
N ARG A 6 -1.77 10.74 -10.45
CA ARG A 6 -0.64 9.91 -10.00
C ARG A 6 0.67 10.67 -10.06
N ASN A 7 0.94 11.51 -9.07
CA ASN A 7 2.05 12.48 -9.05
C ASN A 7 3.05 12.26 -7.91
N ARG A 8 2.92 11.17 -7.15
CA ARG A 8 3.86 10.77 -6.10
C ARG A 8 4.59 9.52 -6.52
N ARG A 9 5.91 9.49 -6.33
CA ARG A 9 6.72 8.30 -6.54
C ARG A 9 6.83 7.57 -5.22
N ILE A 10 6.46 6.30 -5.25
CA ILE A 10 6.50 5.40 -4.09
C ILE A 10 7.39 4.21 -4.41
N LEU A 11 7.95 3.57 -3.38
CA LEU A 11 8.77 2.36 -3.50
C LEU A 11 8.05 1.20 -2.82
N VAL A 12 7.87 0.09 -3.54
CA VAL A 12 7.29 -1.14 -2.99
C VAL A 12 8.41 -2.02 -2.46
N GLN A 13 8.20 -2.56 -1.26
CA GLN A 13 9.05 -3.55 -0.65
C GLN A 13 8.26 -4.79 -0.24
N ARG A 14 8.93 -5.94 -0.29
CA ARG A 14 8.42 -7.22 0.22
C ARG A 14 9.36 -7.79 1.27
N ARG A 15 8.88 -8.70 2.11
CA ARG A 15 9.77 -9.51 2.95
C ARG A 15 10.71 -10.35 2.09
N SER A 16 11.97 -10.45 2.48
CA SER A 16 12.98 -11.24 1.75
C SER A 16 12.63 -12.73 1.76
N GLY A 17 12.02 -13.21 2.84
CA GLY A 17 11.79 -14.64 3.08
C GLY A 17 13.09 -15.44 3.23
N SER A 18 14.22 -14.75 3.44
CA SER A 18 15.52 -15.38 3.64
C SER A 18 15.61 -15.97 5.04
N VAL A 19 16.46 -16.98 5.19
CA VAL A 19 16.82 -17.56 6.48
C VAL A 19 18.31 -17.38 6.71
N ASP A 20 18.73 -17.27 7.96
CA ASP A 20 20.15 -17.28 8.32
C ASP A 20 20.75 -18.69 8.22
N ASP A 21 22.05 -18.82 8.50
CA ASP A 21 22.77 -20.10 8.48
C ASP A 21 22.23 -21.12 9.51
N ALA A 22 21.48 -20.66 10.51
CA ALA A 22 20.81 -21.48 11.51
C ALA A 22 19.35 -21.83 11.14
N GLY A 23 18.86 -21.36 9.99
CA GLY A 23 17.50 -21.58 9.52
C GLY A 23 16.44 -20.65 10.14
N GLN A 24 16.85 -19.58 10.83
CA GLN A 24 15.93 -18.58 11.39
C GLN A 24 15.51 -17.57 10.31
N PRO A 25 14.21 -17.23 10.20
CA PRO A 25 13.75 -16.22 9.25
C PRO A 25 14.38 -14.84 9.50
N LEU A 26 15.00 -14.27 8.47
CA LEU A 26 15.50 -12.91 8.48
C LEU A 26 14.35 -11.93 8.22
N ASP A 27 14.17 -10.95 9.11
CA ASP A 27 13.10 -9.95 9.03
C ASP A 27 13.47 -8.79 8.08
N GLU A 28 14.01 -9.11 6.91
CA GLU A 28 14.51 -8.12 5.95
C GLU A 28 13.45 -7.73 4.93
N TRP A 29 13.52 -6.47 4.50
CA TRP A 29 12.70 -5.93 3.42
C TRP A 29 13.56 -5.72 2.18
N VAL A 30 13.10 -6.20 1.04
CA VAL A 30 13.76 -6.04 -0.25
C VAL A 30 12.93 -5.20 -1.19
N ASP A 31 13.60 -4.35 -1.96
CA ASP A 31 12.98 -3.51 -2.98
C ASP A 31 12.42 -4.36 -4.11
N VAL A 32 11.13 -4.16 -4.39
CA VAL A 32 10.45 -4.74 -5.55
C VAL A 32 10.50 -3.78 -6.72
N GLY A 33 10.26 -2.49 -6.46
CA GLY A 33 10.41 -1.44 -7.45
C GLY A 33 9.54 -0.21 -7.21
N PRO A 34 9.82 0.89 -7.94
CA PRO A 34 9.07 2.13 -7.81
C PRO A 34 7.79 2.13 -8.66
N LEU A 35 6.78 2.88 -8.23
CA LEU A 35 5.62 3.22 -9.05
C LEU A 35 5.09 4.63 -8.79
N TRP A 36 4.29 5.14 -9.73
CA TRP A 36 3.55 6.38 -9.58
C TRP A 36 2.19 6.13 -8.95
N ALA A 37 1.92 6.84 -7.86
CA ALA A 37 0.69 6.78 -7.10
C ALA A 37 0.05 8.16 -6.93
N GLY A 38 -1.28 8.15 -6.82
CA GLY A 38 -2.07 9.24 -6.28
C GLY A 38 -2.38 8.94 -4.83
N ILE A 39 -1.81 9.71 -3.91
CA ILE A 39 -2.04 9.53 -2.48
C ILE A 39 -3.13 10.50 -2.08
N ALA A 40 -4.30 9.97 -1.73
CA ALA A 40 -5.38 10.73 -1.13
C ALA A 40 -5.45 10.36 0.37
N ASN A 41 -5.17 11.34 1.23
CA ASN A 41 -5.49 11.24 2.66
C ASN A 41 -7.02 11.23 2.84
N GLU A 42 -7.51 10.67 3.95
CA GLU A 42 -8.93 10.44 4.28
C GLU A 42 -9.87 11.67 4.13
N THR A 43 -10.20 12.01 2.89
CA THR A 43 -11.44 12.73 2.54
C THR A 43 -12.23 12.00 1.45
N GLY A 44 -11.70 10.90 0.91
CA GLY A 44 -12.23 10.25 -0.29
C GLY A 44 -13.02 8.95 -0.12
N LEU A 45 -13.34 8.47 1.09
CA LEU A 45 -13.76 7.07 1.27
C LEU A 45 -15.20 6.87 1.77
N GLY A 46 -16.11 6.88 0.79
CA GLY A 46 -17.29 6.01 0.84
C GLY A 46 -16.95 4.50 0.86
N ALA A 47 -15.74 4.09 0.47
CA ALA A 47 -15.35 2.68 0.43
C ALA A 47 -14.74 2.12 1.75
N ILE A 48 -14.24 2.96 2.68
CA ILE A 48 -13.78 2.50 4.02
C ILE A 48 -14.95 2.30 4.98
N ARG A 49 -16.09 2.98 4.77
CA ARG A 49 -17.24 2.87 5.68
C ARG A 49 -17.82 1.45 5.77
N SER A 50 -17.60 0.61 4.76
CA SER A 50 -18.03 -0.79 4.81
C SER A 50 -17.17 -1.68 5.74
N SER A 51 -16.03 -1.19 6.22
CA SER A 51 -15.15 -1.90 7.17
C SER A 51 -15.34 -1.44 8.63
N LEU A 52 -16.32 -0.56 8.91
CA LEU A 52 -16.58 0.04 10.22
C LEU A 52 -17.37 -0.86 11.20
N GLN A 53 -17.40 -2.18 11.02
CA GLN A 53 -18.02 -3.10 12.00
C GLN A 53 -17.02 -3.67 13.03
N GLY A 54 -15.94 -2.94 13.34
CA GLY A 54 -14.95 -3.40 14.31
C GLY A 54 -14.29 -2.24 15.02
N ASN A 55 -14.11 -2.40 16.33
CA ASN A 55 -13.54 -1.45 17.30
C ASN A 55 -12.07 -1.09 16.96
N VAL A 56 -11.82 -0.36 15.87
CA VAL A 56 -10.46 0.00 15.46
C VAL A 56 -10.03 1.26 16.21
N SER A 57 -8.92 1.14 16.96
CA SER A 57 -8.26 2.22 17.67
C SER A 57 -8.04 3.43 16.76
N SER A 58 -8.29 4.63 17.28
CA SER A 58 -8.18 5.93 16.57
C SER A 58 -6.77 6.28 16.08
N SER A 59 -5.77 5.43 16.33
CA SER A 59 -4.36 5.66 15.99
C SER A 59 -3.89 5.01 14.68
N ILE A 60 -4.78 4.33 13.94
CA ILE A 60 -4.44 3.69 12.65
C ILE A 60 -5.08 4.51 11.52
N ALA A 61 -4.26 5.25 10.78
CA ALA A 61 -4.66 5.96 9.57
C ALA A 61 -4.70 5.00 8.38
N ARG A 62 -5.71 5.13 7.51
CA ARG A 62 -5.87 4.29 6.32
C ARG A 62 -5.78 5.11 5.05
N TYR A 63 -5.10 4.55 4.05
CA TYR A 63 -4.82 5.23 2.78
C TYR A 63 -5.30 4.37 1.61
N SER A 64 -5.78 5.04 0.56
CA SER A 64 -6.06 4.42 -0.72
C SER A 64 -5.20 5.12 -1.78
N LEU A 65 -4.24 4.38 -2.31
CA LEU A 65 -3.28 4.88 -3.29
C LEU A 65 -3.75 4.48 -4.68
N GLU A 66 -4.19 5.46 -5.49
CA GLU A 66 -4.56 5.21 -6.89
C GLU A 66 -3.31 4.94 -7.72
N VAL A 67 -3.26 3.81 -8.42
CA VAL A 67 -2.11 3.37 -9.23
C VAL A 67 -2.58 2.83 -10.59
N SER A 68 -1.63 2.60 -11.51
CA SER A 68 -1.93 1.80 -12.71
C SER A 68 -2.09 0.34 -12.30
N PHE A 69 -3.18 -0.30 -12.74
CA PHE A 69 -3.40 -1.73 -12.53
C PHE A 69 -2.28 -2.57 -13.15
N GLU A 70 -1.81 -2.20 -14.35
CA GLU A 70 -0.73 -2.91 -15.03
C GLU A 70 0.58 -2.81 -14.26
N ALA A 71 0.94 -1.61 -13.79
CA ALA A 71 2.17 -1.40 -13.03
C ALA A 71 2.13 -2.13 -11.68
N ALA A 72 0.99 -2.08 -10.97
CA ALA A 72 0.81 -2.80 -9.72
C ALA A 72 0.88 -4.32 -9.92
N ARG A 73 0.31 -4.84 -11.02
CA ARG A 73 0.40 -6.25 -11.40
C ARG A 73 1.83 -6.65 -11.76
N ALA A 74 2.56 -5.81 -12.49
CA ALA A 74 3.96 -6.08 -12.86
C ALA A 74 4.89 -6.16 -11.64
N LEU A 75 4.61 -5.35 -10.61
CA LEU A 75 5.31 -5.43 -9.32
C LEU A 75 4.77 -6.53 -8.39
N GLY A 76 3.69 -7.22 -8.77
CA GLY A 76 3.12 -8.29 -7.97
C GLY A 76 2.65 -7.86 -6.58
N ILE A 77 2.12 -6.64 -6.45
CA ILE A 77 1.71 -6.09 -5.14
C ILE A 77 0.64 -6.96 -4.49
N ILE A 78 0.90 -7.42 -3.27
CA ILE A 78 0.01 -8.24 -2.43
C ILE A 78 0.00 -7.75 -0.98
N GLU A 79 -0.92 -8.28 -0.17
CA GLU A 79 -0.93 -8.07 1.27
C GLU A 79 0.37 -8.57 1.93
N GLY A 80 0.81 -7.89 3.00
CA GLY A 80 2.08 -8.18 3.69
C GLY A 80 3.30 -7.52 3.05
N MET A 81 3.13 -6.84 1.91
CA MET A 81 4.12 -5.88 1.39
C MET A 81 4.01 -4.54 2.11
N ARG A 82 4.98 -3.65 1.87
CA ARG A 82 4.92 -2.26 2.32
C ARG A 82 5.27 -1.29 1.21
N VAL A 83 4.81 -0.06 1.37
CA VAL A 83 5.09 1.06 0.49
C VAL A 83 5.86 2.12 1.28
N LEU A 84 6.92 2.65 0.69
CA LEU A 84 7.68 3.78 1.22
C LEU A 84 7.38 5.04 0.43
N HIS A 85 7.14 6.14 1.12
CA HIS A 85 6.98 7.46 0.53
C HIS A 85 7.36 8.56 1.54
N ASP A 86 8.24 9.48 1.15
CA ASP A 86 8.65 10.64 1.97
C ASP A 86 9.10 10.29 3.41
N GLY A 87 9.69 9.11 3.60
CA GLY A 87 10.16 8.61 4.89
C GLY A 87 9.10 7.82 5.68
N ASP A 88 7.85 7.86 5.26
CA ASP A 88 6.75 7.10 5.85
C ASP A 88 6.67 5.69 5.30
N VAL A 89 6.22 4.78 6.16
CA VAL A 89 5.97 3.37 5.87
C VAL A 89 4.48 3.11 5.90
N PHE A 90 3.96 2.55 4.81
CA PHE A 90 2.56 2.17 4.66
C PHE A 90 2.46 0.67 4.46
N GLU A 91 1.80 -0.04 5.37
CA GLU A 91 1.60 -1.48 5.23
C GLU A 91 0.48 -1.76 4.23
N VAL A 92 0.73 -2.63 3.24
CA VAL A 92 -0.27 -3.01 2.24
C VAL A 92 -1.22 -4.04 2.83
N LYS A 93 -2.51 -3.70 2.86
CA LYS A 93 -3.61 -4.59 3.28
C LYS A 93 -4.36 -5.20 2.11
N GLY A 94 -4.09 -4.74 0.90
CA GLY A 94 -4.65 -5.34 -0.30
C GLY A 94 -4.63 -4.40 -1.50
N ILE A 95 -5.11 -4.94 -2.62
CA ILE A 95 -5.24 -4.21 -3.87
C ILE A 95 -6.61 -4.48 -4.47
N THR A 96 -7.29 -3.42 -4.93
CA THR A 96 -8.57 -3.52 -5.63
C THR A 96 -8.46 -2.89 -7.00
N ARG A 97 -8.95 -3.59 -8.02
CA ARG A 97 -9.09 -3.02 -9.37
C ARG A 97 -10.33 -2.15 -9.43
N ASP A 98 -10.23 -0.97 -10.03
CA ASP A 98 -11.40 -0.16 -10.31
C ASP A 98 -12.21 -0.82 -11.45
N PHE A 99 -13.46 -1.18 -11.18
CA PHE A 99 -14.33 -1.76 -12.20
C PHE A 99 -14.92 -0.72 -13.17
N ARG A 100 -14.95 0.55 -12.79
CA ARG A 100 -15.37 1.66 -13.65
C ARG A 100 -14.27 2.04 -14.63
N ASP A 101 -13.03 2.14 -14.18
CA ASP A 101 -11.85 2.29 -15.04
C ASP A 101 -10.83 1.18 -14.76
N ARG A 102 -10.91 0.11 -15.56
CA ARG A 102 -10.08 -1.10 -15.43
C ARG A 102 -8.58 -0.90 -15.56
N ARG A 103 -8.12 0.31 -15.92
CA ARG A 103 -6.69 0.68 -15.96
C ARG A 103 -6.18 1.13 -14.59
N LYS A 104 -7.09 1.45 -13.67
CA LYS A 104 -6.78 1.90 -12.32
C LYS A 104 -6.89 0.76 -11.32
N ALA A 105 -6.08 0.85 -10.29
CA ALA A 105 -6.21 0.06 -9.08
C ALA A 105 -5.97 0.95 -7.86
N PHE A 106 -6.44 0.49 -6.71
CA PHE A 106 -6.25 1.13 -5.42
C PHE A 106 -5.48 0.17 -4.54
N VAL A 107 -4.29 0.58 -4.12
CA VAL A 107 -3.54 -0.12 -3.06
C VAL A 107 -4.05 0.42 -1.74
N ILE A 108 -4.62 -0.47 -0.93
CA ILE A 108 -5.15 -0.14 0.38
C ILE A 108 -4.03 -0.31 1.38
N CYS A 109 -3.69 0.77 2.08
CA CYS A 109 -2.62 0.77 3.06
C CYS A 109 -3.09 1.24 4.43
N GLN A 110 -2.29 0.89 5.44
CA GLN A 110 -2.43 1.41 6.80
C GLN A 110 -1.11 2.01 7.26
N GLN A 111 -1.21 3.05 8.07
CA GLN A 111 -0.11 3.67 8.79
C GLN A 111 -0.58 3.85 10.24
N GLY A 112 0.07 3.21 11.19
CA GLY A 112 -0.34 3.28 12.58
C GLY A 112 0.71 2.67 13.50
N GLY A 113 0.94 3.36 14.63
CA GLY A 113 1.74 2.90 15.76
C GLY A 113 3.11 2.34 15.40
N SER A 114 3.99 3.11 14.75
CA SER A 114 5.41 2.86 14.97
C SER A 114 5.67 3.19 16.45
N ASP A 115 5.88 2.17 17.27
CA ASP A 115 6.43 2.35 18.60
C ASP A 115 7.67 3.26 18.48
N GLY A 116 7.60 4.40 19.16
CA GLY A 116 8.76 5.28 19.37
C GLY A 116 9.73 4.69 20.36
#